data_AF-A0A6G7Y4W3-F1
#
_entry.id   AF-A0A6G7Y4W3-F1
#
_cell.length_a   1.000
_cell.length_b   1.000
_cell.length_c   1.000
_cell.angle_alpha   90.00
_cell.angle_beta   90.00
_cell.angle_gamma   90.00
#
_symmetry.space_group_name_H-M   'P 1'
#
loop_
_entity.id
_entity.type
_entity.pdbx_description
1 polymer ?
#
loop_
_entity_poly.entity_id
_entity_poly.type
_entity_poly.pdbx_seq_one_letter_code
_entity_poly.pdbx_strand_id
1 'polypeptide(L)'
;MGNVSLIAVGIDDVRELFSGSETRVAELRDVTERTWPTPPPRGGLLSKLGPFSRRAVDAPVVHPGVPTGLEIDAVAHGRDVPPDRLSAAWALVGAWLAQHGWGHFEIEVDRAVLDGFDFDLATQGVPAELGLRGVFRRSLGLPLKPLPGQTLGYARGAQATAMASHWGAALPALEPEHRALAEPIASWLAGFPAWTRQALEEGRPAPDLIAAYRA
;
A
#
# COMPACT_ATOMS: atom_id res chain seq x y z
N MET A 1 -13.99 -5.99 -12.20
CA MET A 1 -12.90 -6.77 -11.60
C MET A 1 -12.10 -5.81 -10.75
N GLY A 2 -11.96 -6.08 -9.45
CA GLY A 2 -11.24 -5.23 -8.52
C GLY A 2 -9.93 -5.87 -8.07
N ASN A 3 -9.14 -5.14 -7.29
CA ASN A 3 -7.91 -5.64 -6.68
C ASN A 3 -7.99 -5.43 -5.16
N VAL A 4 -7.63 -6.47 -4.42
CA VAL A 4 -7.36 -6.41 -2.97
C VAL A 4 -5.86 -6.47 -2.75
N SER A 5 -5.32 -5.45 -2.09
CA SER A 5 -3.91 -5.34 -1.70
C SER A 5 -3.81 -5.36 -0.18
N LEU A 6 -2.98 -6.27 0.36
CA LEU A 6 -2.78 -6.50 1.78
C LEU A 6 -1.30 -6.31 2.12
N ILE A 7 -1.03 -5.52 3.17
CA ILE A 7 0.34 -5.17 3.56
C ILE A 7 0.48 -5.36 5.07
N ALA A 8 1.52 -6.07 5.49
CA ALA A 8 1.88 -6.24 6.89
C ALA A 8 2.91 -5.17 7.28
N VAL A 9 2.49 -4.17 8.06
CA VAL A 9 3.33 -3.01 8.44
C VAL A 9 2.77 -2.36 9.70
N GLY A 10 3.61 -1.76 10.55
CA GLY A 10 3.13 -1.00 11.70
C GLY A 10 2.30 0.20 11.25
N ILE A 11 1.02 0.30 11.62
CA ILE A 11 0.17 1.42 11.17
C ILE A 11 0.70 2.77 11.64
N ASP A 12 1.36 2.80 12.79
CA ASP A 12 1.90 4.03 13.36
C ASP A 12 3.15 4.49 12.59
N ASP A 13 3.94 3.57 11.99
CA ASP A 13 5.00 3.94 11.03
C ASP A 13 4.41 4.61 9.79
N VAL A 14 3.30 4.05 9.27
CA VAL A 14 2.62 4.62 8.08
C VAL A 14 2.06 6.01 8.38
N ARG A 15 1.56 6.24 9.60
CA ARG A 15 1.12 7.57 10.03
C ARG A 15 2.28 8.53 10.22
N GLU A 16 3.38 8.05 10.80
CA GLU A 16 4.58 8.85 11.03
C GLU A 16 5.22 9.31 9.72
N LEU A 17 5.00 8.60 8.61
CA LEU A 17 5.39 9.06 7.27
C LEU A 17 4.90 10.49 6.95
N PHE A 18 3.77 10.90 7.54
CA PHE A 18 3.14 12.21 7.37
C PHE A 18 3.48 13.21 8.49
N SER A 19 4.49 12.93 9.31
CA SER A 19 4.86 13.72 10.50
C SER A 19 5.48 15.10 10.21
N GLY A 20 5.99 15.31 9.00
CA GLY A 20 6.79 16.48 8.62
C GLY A 20 8.24 16.44 9.11
N SER A 21 8.71 15.31 9.64
CA SER A 21 10.11 15.19 10.08
C SER A 21 11.07 15.14 8.90
N GLU A 22 12.25 15.75 9.07
CA GLU A 22 13.30 15.77 8.04
C GLU A 22 13.75 14.35 7.65
N THR A 23 13.75 13.42 8.60
CA THR A 23 14.03 12.00 8.36
C THR A 23 13.05 11.40 7.35
N ARG A 24 11.73 11.61 7.50
CA ARG A 24 10.73 11.08 6.57
C ARG A 24 10.79 11.76 5.20
N VAL A 25 11.13 13.05 5.15
CA VAL A 25 11.37 13.75 3.87
C VAL A 25 12.55 13.14 3.13
N ALA A 26 13.67 12.91 3.82
CA ALA A 26 14.87 12.32 3.22
C ALA A 26 14.60 10.88 2.74
N GLU A 27 13.90 10.10 3.55
CA GLU A 27 13.48 8.73 3.23
C GLU A 27 12.58 8.67 1.99
N LEU A 28 11.57 9.54 1.89
CA LEU A 28 10.69 9.61 0.72
C LEU A 28 11.45 10.01 -0.56
N ARG A 29 12.47 10.87 -0.45
CA ARG A 29 13.36 11.20 -1.58
C ARG A 29 14.14 9.98 -2.03
N ASP A 30 14.77 9.27 -1.10
CA ASP A 30 15.54 8.06 -1.40
C ASP A 30 14.66 6.95 -2.01
N VAL A 31 13.46 6.73 -1.46
CA VAL A 31 12.45 5.84 -2.07
C VAL A 31 12.14 6.25 -3.50
N THR A 32 11.93 7.54 -3.74
CA THR A 32 11.62 8.07 -5.07
C THR A 32 12.77 7.85 -6.05
N GLU A 33 14.00 8.16 -5.65
CA GLU A 33 15.19 8.01 -6.48
C GLU A 33 15.44 6.55 -6.86
N ARG A 34 15.21 5.61 -5.94
CA ARG A 34 15.35 4.17 -6.18
C ARG A 34 14.25 3.61 -7.07
N THR A 35 13.02 4.12 -6.95
CA THR A 35 11.85 3.58 -7.65
C THR A 35 11.64 4.21 -9.03
N TRP A 36 11.91 5.51 -9.16
CA TRP A 36 11.77 6.28 -10.40
C TRP A 36 13.08 7.03 -10.70
N PRO A 37 14.15 6.32 -11.10
CA PRO A 37 15.42 6.96 -11.39
C PRO A 37 15.27 7.94 -12.57
N THR A 38 15.72 9.18 -12.38
CA THR A 38 15.75 10.16 -13.46
C THR A 38 16.88 9.77 -14.44
N PRO A 39 16.60 9.59 -15.74
CA PRO A 39 17.65 9.25 -16.70
C PRO A 39 18.69 10.38 -16.75
N PRO A 40 19.98 10.05 -16.86
CA PRO A 40 21.03 11.06 -16.93
C PRO A 40 20.80 11.97 -18.15
N PRO A 41 21.09 13.28 -18.04
CA PRO A 41 20.92 14.21 -19.14
C PRO A 41 21.74 13.72 -20.34
N ARG A 42 21.07 13.45 -21.47
CA ARG A 42 21.73 13.04 -22.70
C ARG A 42 22.46 14.24 -23.31
N GLY A 43 23.73 14.40 -22.97
CA GLY A 43 24.62 15.37 -23.60
C GLY A 43 24.85 15.00 -25.08
N GLY A 44 23.99 15.48 -25.97
CA GLY A 44 24.18 15.31 -27.41
C GLY A 44 25.39 16.11 -27.91
N LEU A 45 26.02 15.65 -29.00
CA LEU A 45 27.15 16.32 -29.67
C LEU A 45 26.82 17.76 -30.14
N LEU A 46 25.54 18.13 -30.18
CA LEU A 46 25.06 19.48 -30.50
C LEU A 46 25.20 20.48 -29.35
N SER A 47 25.35 20.02 -28.11
CA SER A 47 25.66 20.89 -26.94
C SER A 47 27.04 21.56 -27.04
N LYS A 48 27.88 21.11 -27.99
CA LYS A 48 29.20 21.68 -28.28
C LYS A 48 29.18 22.81 -29.32
N LEU A 49 28.03 23.15 -29.89
CA LEU A 49 27.88 24.20 -30.91
C LEU A 49 27.40 25.51 -30.29
N GLY A 50 28.25 26.13 -29.47
CA GLY A 50 28.21 27.56 -29.14
C GLY A 50 26.98 28.08 -28.35
N PRO A 51 27.06 29.33 -27.85
CA PRO A 51 26.14 29.88 -26.85
C PRO A 51 24.71 30.14 -27.35
N PHE A 52 24.42 29.95 -28.64
CA PHE A 52 23.10 30.19 -29.24
C PHE A 52 22.24 28.93 -29.43
N SER A 53 22.75 27.74 -29.12
CA SER A 53 22.03 26.46 -29.22
C SER A 53 21.49 25.94 -27.89
N ARG A 54 21.61 26.71 -26.79
CA ARG A 54 20.86 26.52 -25.53
C ARG A 54 19.38 26.81 -25.77
N ARG A 55 18.70 25.92 -26.49
CA ARG A 55 17.24 25.88 -26.52
C ARG A 55 16.78 25.35 -25.15
N ALA A 56 15.85 26.04 -24.52
CA ALA A 56 15.19 25.55 -23.31
C ALA A 56 14.40 24.28 -23.66
N VAL A 57 15.05 23.12 -23.56
CA VAL A 57 14.46 21.78 -23.78
C VAL A 57 14.60 20.97 -22.49
N ASP A 58 14.48 21.62 -21.35
CA ASP A 58 14.62 20.99 -20.02
C ASP A 58 13.44 21.35 -19.11
N ALA A 59 12.23 21.54 -19.67
CA ALA A 59 11.03 21.50 -18.83
C ALA A 59 10.79 20.03 -18.44
N PRO A 60 10.84 19.66 -17.14
CA PRO A 60 10.66 18.28 -16.74
C PRO A 60 9.29 17.78 -17.22
N VAL A 61 9.28 16.70 -18.00
CA VAL A 61 8.02 16.03 -18.36
C VAL A 61 7.50 15.37 -17.08
N VAL A 62 6.48 15.96 -16.48
CA VAL A 62 5.82 15.40 -15.30
C VAL A 62 4.84 14.33 -15.76
N HIS A 63 5.20 13.07 -15.55
CA HIS A 63 4.34 11.94 -15.89
C HIS A 63 3.21 11.77 -14.85
N PRO A 64 1.96 11.52 -15.27
CA PRO A 64 0.90 11.10 -14.37
C PRO A 64 1.31 9.81 -13.65
N GLY A 65 1.34 9.83 -12.32
CA GLY A 65 1.71 8.67 -11.49
C GLY A 65 3.19 8.60 -11.08
N VAL A 66 4.07 9.46 -11.61
CA VAL A 66 5.45 9.58 -11.12
C VAL A 66 5.50 10.69 -10.06
N PRO A 67 5.91 10.38 -8.82
CA PRO A 67 6.08 11.38 -7.77
C PRO A 67 7.18 12.38 -8.13
N THR A 68 6.98 13.63 -7.73
CA THR A 68 7.96 14.71 -7.80
C THR A 68 8.21 15.25 -6.40
N GLY A 69 9.06 16.29 -6.28
CA GLY A 69 9.25 17.01 -5.02
C GLY A 69 7.95 17.55 -4.41
N LEU A 70 6.93 17.82 -5.23
CA LEU A 70 5.61 18.24 -4.75
C LEU A 70 4.90 17.14 -3.95
N GLU A 71 4.88 15.92 -4.46
CA GLU A 71 4.25 14.79 -3.76
C GLU A 71 5.04 14.40 -2.53
N ILE A 72 6.38 14.44 -2.59
CA ILE A 72 7.24 14.19 -1.43
C ILE A 72 6.93 15.16 -0.30
N ASP A 73 6.91 16.47 -0.60
CA ASP A 73 6.64 17.50 0.41
C ASP A 73 5.21 17.42 0.95
N ALA A 74 4.23 17.18 0.07
CA ALA A 74 2.83 17.06 0.47
C ALA A 74 2.57 15.82 1.34
N VAL A 75 3.08 14.65 0.95
CA VAL A 75 2.96 13.41 1.74
C VAL A 75 3.70 13.57 3.06
N ALA A 76 4.97 14.00 3.04
CA ALA A 76 5.77 14.11 4.25
C ALA A 76 5.12 15.00 5.31
N HIS A 77 4.46 16.09 4.93
CA HIS A 77 3.85 17.05 5.84
C HIS A 77 2.33 16.92 5.97
N GLY A 78 1.72 15.88 5.40
CA GLY A 78 0.26 15.69 5.43
C GLY A 78 -0.54 16.84 4.82
N ARG A 79 -0.03 17.47 3.76
CA ARG A 79 -0.72 18.56 3.05
C ARG A 79 -1.71 18.02 2.04
N ASP A 80 -2.68 18.86 1.66
CA ASP A 80 -3.64 18.51 0.64
C ASP A 80 -2.95 18.24 -0.70
N VAL A 81 -3.26 17.09 -1.31
CA VAL A 81 -2.77 16.71 -2.63
C VAL A 81 -3.87 16.97 -3.66
N PRO A 82 -3.58 17.73 -4.74
CA PRO A 82 -4.54 17.95 -5.82
C PRO A 82 -5.05 16.63 -6.44
N PRO A 83 -6.32 16.57 -6.88
CA PRO A 83 -6.91 15.34 -7.41
C PRO A 83 -6.14 14.70 -8.58
N ASP A 84 -5.55 15.51 -9.47
CA ASP A 84 -4.75 15.07 -10.61
C ASP A 84 -3.38 14.50 -10.22
N ARG A 85 -2.92 14.79 -9.00
CA ARG A 85 -1.65 14.31 -8.42
C ARG A 85 -1.83 13.18 -7.41
N LEU A 86 -3.07 12.84 -7.07
CA LEU A 86 -3.37 11.84 -6.05
C LEU A 86 -2.80 10.45 -6.39
N SER A 87 -2.83 10.07 -7.67
CA SER A 87 -2.21 8.82 -8.14
C SER A 87 -0.70 8.78 -7.92
N ALA A 88 0.00 9.91 -8.08
CA ALA A 88 1.44 9.99 -7.81
C ALA A 88 1.73 9.95 -6.31
N ALA A 89 0.94 10.62 -5.48
CA ALA A 89 1.08 10.54 -4.02
C ALA A 89 0.85 9.11 -3.50
N TRP A 90 -0.15 8.40 -4.02
CA TRP A 90 -0.37 6.99 -3.67
C TRP A 90 0.70 6.06 -4.21
N ALA A 91 1.27 6.33 -5.39
CA ALA A 91 2.42 5.59 -5.89
C ALA A 91 3.63 5.73 -4.95
N LEU A 92 3.89 6.94 -4.44
CA LEU A 92 4.94 7.20 -3.47
C LEU A 92 4.72 6.42 -2.16
N VAL A 93 3.51 6.49 -1.59
CA VAL A 93 3.16 5.73 -0.38
C VAL A 93 3.26 4.22 -0.63
N GLY A 94 2.80 3.74 -1.77
CA GLY A 94 2.91 2.33 -2.16
C GLY A 94 4.35 1.85 -2.28
N ALA A 95 5.24 2.66 -2.89
CA ALA A 95 6.66 2.35 -2.98
C ALA A 95 7.34 2.33 -1.59
N TRP A 96 6.97 3.25 -0.70
CA TRP A 96 7.45 3.23 0.69
C TRP A 96 6.98 1.98 1.42
N LEU A 97 5.70 1.61 1.28
CA LEU A 97 5.12 0.41 1.88
C LEU A 97 5.76 -0.88 1.36
N ALA A 98 6.09 -0.95 0.07
CA ALA A 98 6.77 -2.10 -0.53
C ALA A 98 8.18 -2.33 0.05
N GLN A 99 8.84 -1.27 0.53
CA GLN A 99 10.18 -1.35 1.13
C GLN A 99 10.15 -1.59 2.64
N HIS A 100 9.11 -1.13 3.33
CA HIS A 100 9.03 -1.20 4.80
C HIS A 100 8.07 -2.28 5.29
N GLY A 101 7.21 -2.80 4.42
CA GLY A 101 6.31 -3.91 4.73
C GLY A 101 7.07 -5.19 5.00
N TRP A 102 6.61 -5.95 5.98
CA TRP A 102 7.09 -7.30 6.28
C TRP A 102 6.59 -8.33 5.28
N GLY A 103 5.46 -8.02 4.64
CA GLY A 103 4.85 -8.82 3.59
C GLY A 103 3.87 -7.98 2.80
N HIS A 104 3.71 -8.33 1.52
CA HIS A 104 2.75 -7.74 0.61
C HIS A 104 2.06 -8.87 -0.18
N PHE A 105 0.76 -8.74 -0.37
CA PHE A 105 -0.05 -9.66 -1.14
C PHE A 105 -1.08 -8.89 -1.95
N GLU A 106 -1.24 -9.26 -3.22
CA GLU A 106 -2.27 -8.70 -4.09
C GLU A 106 -3.04 -9.82 -4.78
N ILE A 107 -4.34 -9.63 -4.92
CA ILE A 107 -5.19 -10.54 -5.66
C ILE A 107 -6.24 -9.76 -6.45
N GLU A 108 -6.37 -10.12 -7.73
CA GLU A 108 -7.51 -9.70 -8.52
C GLU A 108 -8.74 -10.50 -8.11
N VAL A 109 -9.87 -9.82 -7.93
CA VAL A 109 -11.09 -10.44 -7.45
C VAL A 109 -12.29 -9.92 -8.22
N ASP A 110 -13.20 -10.82 -8.58
CA ASP A 110 -14.49 -10.43 -9.11
C ASP A 110 -15.36 -9.80 -8.01
N ARG A 111 -16.10 -8.75 -8.36
CA ARG A 111 -16.93 -8.04 -7.38
C ARG A 111 -18.04 -8.92 -6.81
N ALA A 112 -18.63 -9.80 -7.62
CA ALA A 112 -19.67 -10.73 -7.18
C ALA A 112 -19.13 -11.73 -6.15
N VAL A 113 -17.93 -12.29 -6.39
CA VAL A 113 -17.24 -13.17 -5.45
C VAL A 113 -16.94 -12.42 -4.14
N LEU A 114 -16.42 -11.20 -4.23
CA LEU A 114 -16.13 -10.39 -3.05
C LEU A 114 -17.39 -10.04 -2.25
N ASP A 115 -18.53 -9.86 -2.91
CA ASP A 115 -19.79 -9.46 -2.27
C ASP A 115 -20.39 -10.57 -1.39
N GLY A 116 -20.23 -11.84 -1.80
CA GLY A 116 -20.66 -13.04 -1.06
C GLY A 116 -19.63 -13.59 -0.06
N PHE A 117 -18.36 -13.21 -0.21
CA PHE A 117 -17.25 -13.79 0.53
C PHE A 117 -17.40 -13.79 2.06
N ASP A 118 -17.68 -12.63 2.65
CA ASP A 118 -17.83 -12.53 4.12
C ASP A 118 -19.06 -13.27 4.65
N PHE A 119 -20.08 -13.44 3.80
CA PHE A 119 -21.25 -14.22 4.17
C PHE A 119 -20.89 -15.71 4.26
N ASP A 120 -20.20 -16.24 3.25
CA ASP A 120 -19.75 -17.65 3.26
C ASP A 120 -18.84 -17.93 4.46
N LEU A 121 -17.86 -17.06 4.73
CA LEU A 121 -17.03 -17.13 5.96
C LEU A 121 -17.89 -17.20 7.23
N ALA A 122 -18.90 -16.33 7.34
CA ALA A 122 -19.80 -16.32 8.51
C ALA A 122 -20.63 -17.61 8.62
N THR A 123 -21.05 -18.21 7.50
CA THR A 123 -21.76 -19.50 7.53
C THR A 123 -20.90 -20.65 8.07
N GLN A 124 -19.58 -20.54 7.91
CA GLN A 124 -18.59 -21.47 8.47
C GLN A 124 -18.14 -21.09 9.89
N GLY A 125 -18.84 -20.17 10.56
CA GLY A 125 -18.59 -19.79 11.94
C GLY A 125 -17.48 -18.76 12.16
N VAL A 126 -16.99 -18.10 11.11
CA VAL A 126 -16.03 -17.00 11.24
C VAL A 126 -16.74 -15.76 11.80
N PRO A 127 -16.26 -15.17 12.91
CA PRO A 127 -16.82 -13.91 13.44
C PRO A 127 -16.76 -12.78 12.41
N ALA A 128 -17.80 -11.95 12.37
CA ALA A 128 -17.94 -10.90 11.35
C ALA A 128 -16.80 -9.86 11.37
N GLU A 129 -16.19 -9.61 12.53
CA GLU A 129 -15.01 -8.76 12.68
C GLU A 129 -13.73 -9.38 12.09
N LEU A 130 -13.71 -10.69 11.88
CA LEU A 130 -12.62 -11.41 11.22
C LEU A 130 -12.88 -11.64 9.72
N GLY A 131 -13.99 -11.15 9.18
CA GLY A 131 -14.20 -11.07 7.73
C GLY A 131 -13.34 -9.98 7.08
N LEU A 132 -13.24 -10.00 5.75
CA LEU A 132 -12.46 -9.04 4.98
C LEU A 132 -13.03 -7.62 5.10
N ARG A 133 -14.36 -7.45 5.06
CA ARG A 133 -14.99 -6.13 5.31
C ARG A 133 -14.73 -5.62 6.72
N GLY A 134 -14.42 -6.50 7.68
CA GLY A 134 -14.03 -6.13 9.03
C GLY A 134 -12.81 -5.22 9.08
N VAL A 135 -11.84 -5.44 8.18
CA VAL A 135 -10.60 -4.64 8.08
C VAL A 135 -10.91 -3.20 7.64
N PHE A 136 -11.83 -3.04 6.69
CA PHE A 136 -12.22 -1.73 6.14
C PHE A 136 -13.06 -0.86 7.11
N ARG A 137 -13.52 -1.42 8.23
CA ARG A 137 -14.29 -0.65 9.24
C ARG A 137 -13.43 0.36 9.99
N ARG A 138 -12.12 0.15 10.06
CA ARG A 138 -11.20 1.02 10.79
C ARG A 138 -10.39 1.85 9.80
N SER A 139 -10.63 3.16 9.79
CA SER A 139 -9.90 4.11 8.95
C SER A 139 -8.42 4.18 9.34
N LEU A 140 -7.53 4.18 8.35
CA LEU A 140 -6.08 4.36 8.55
C LEU A 140 -5.75 5.68 9.28
N GLY A 141 -6.57 6.73 9.07
CA GLY A 141 -6.32 8.06 9.63
C GLY A 141 -5.16 8.79 8.96
N LEU A 142 -4.92 8.52 7.67
CA LEU A 142 -3.88 9.20 6.89
C LEU A 142 -4.40 10.54 6.37
N PRO A 143 -3.59 11.61 6.34
CA PRO A 143 -3.92 12.88 5.70
C PRO A 143 -3.74 12.79 4.17
N LEU A 144 -4.21 11.70 3.56
CA LEU A 144 -4.19 11.46 2.11
C LEU A 144 -5.55 10.93 1.68
N LYS A 145 -6.20 11.65 0.76
CA LYS A 145 -7.51 11.26 0.23
C LYS A 145 -7.39 9.93 -0.53
N PRO A 146 -8.38 9.02 -0.44
CA PRO A 146 -8.37 7.79 -1.23
C PRO A 146 -8.51 8.09 -2.73
N LEU A 147 -7.96 7.22 -3.57
CA LEU A 147 -8.22 7.26 -5.02
C LEU A 147 -9.71 7.03 -5.31
N PRO A 148 -10.24 7.52 -6.45
CA PRO A 148 -11.58 7.17 -6.90
C PRO A 148 -11.78 5.65 -6.94
N GLY A 149 -12.85 5.16 -6.30
CA GLY A 149 -13.16 3.73 -6.21
C GLY A 149 -12.30 2.93 -5.21
N GLN A 150 -11.43 3.60 -4.44
CA GLN A 150 -10.59 2.96 -3.45
C GLN A 150 -11.24 2.98 -2.06
N THR A 151 -11.19 1.82 -1.39
CA THR A 151 -11.53 1.66 0.03
C THR A 151 -10.27 1.25 0.78
N LEU A 152 -10.04 1.83 1.95
CA LEU A 152 -8.86 1.60 2.77
C LEU A 152 -9.26 1.29 4.20
N GLY A 153 -8.50 0.42 4.86
CA GLY A 153 -8.64 0.20 6.29
C GLY A 153 -7.51 -0.60 6.87
N TYR A 154 -7.56 -0.82 8.19
CA TYR A 154 -6.61 -1.68 8.86
C TYR A 154 -7.20 -2.51 9.98
N ALA A 155 -6.53 -3.61 10.27
CA ALA A 155 -6.75 -4.46 11.43
C ALA A 155 -5.46 -4.51 12.25
N ARG A 156 -5.57 -4.65 13.58
CA ARG A 156 -4.38 -4.82 14.41
C ARG A 156 -3.75 -6.20 14.19
N GLY A 157 -2.46 -6.37 14.43
CA GLY A 157 -1.76 -7.65 14.24
C GLY A 157 -2.42 -8.85 14.94
N ALA A 158 -3.02 -8.64 16.12
CA ALA A 158 -3.79 -9.67 16.83
C ALA A 158 -5.04 -10.11 16.05
N GLN A 159 -5.74 -9.16 15.41
CA GLN A 159 -6.90 -9.45 14.55
C GLN A 159 -6.45 -10.18 13.28
N ALA A 160 -5.36 -9.78 12.64
CA ALA A 160 -4.80 -10.47 11.46
C ALA A 160 -4.42 -11.93 11.77
N THR A 161 -3.82 -12.16 12.94
CA THR A 161 -3.50 -13.51 13.43
C THR A 161 -4.77 -14.34 13.68
N ALA A 162 -5.79 -13.72 14.28
CA ALA A 162 -7.09 -14.37 14.48
C ALA A 162 -7.79 -14.70 13.16
N MET A 163 -7.71 -13.81 12.16
CA MET A 163 -8.21 -14.05 10.80
C MET A 163 -7.53 -15.27 10.18
N ALA A 164 -6.19 -15.35 10.22
CA ALA A 164 -5.44 -16.50 9.68
C ALA A 164 -5.95 -17.84 10.26
N SER A 165 -6.12 -17.89 11.59
CA SER A 165 -6.57 -19.10 12.28
C SER A 165 -8.01 -19.48 11.91
N HIS A 166 -8.94 -18.51 11.91
CA HIS A 166 -10.36 -18.80 11.64
C HIS A 166 -10.59 -19.14 10.17
N TRP A 167 -9.94 -18.43 9.26
CA TRP A 167 -10.06 -18.69 7.83
C TRP A 167 -9.47 -20.05 7.51
N GLY A 168 -8.28 -20.36 8.03
CA GLY A 168 -7.65 -21.67 7.85
C GLY A 168 -8.54 -22.84 8.29
N ALA A 169 -9.27 -22.68 9.41
CA ALA A 169 -10.23 -23.68 9.88
C ALA A 169 -11.48 -23.78 8.98
N ALA A 170 -11.94 -22.66 8.41
CA ALA A 170 -13.12 -22.60 7.54
C ALA A 170 -12.85 -23.09 6.10
N LEU A 171 -11.60 -23.00 5.60
CA LEU A 171 -11.24 -23.30 4.20
C LEU A 171 -11.91 -24.56 3.63
N PRO A 172 -11.90 -25.73 4.30
CA PRO A 172 -12.44 -26.96 3.72
C PRO A 172 -13.95 -26.95 3.46
N ALA A 173 -14.68 -26.02 4.07
CA ALA A 173 -16.14 -25.94 4.00
C ALA A 173 -16.66 -24.76 3.16
N LEU A 174 -15.78 -23.82 2.77
CA LEU A 174 -16.15 -22.70 1.88
C LEU A 174 -16.56 -23.17 0.49
N GLU A 175 -17.41 -22.38 -0.18
CA GLU A 175 -17.71 -22.55 -1.59
C GLU A 175 -16.43 -22.46 -2.45
N PRO A 176 -16.35 -23.17 -3.59
CA PRO A 176 -15.09 -23.26 -4.35
C PRO A 176 -14.48 -21.91 -4.75
N GLU A 177 -15.31 -20.94 -5.15
CA GLU A 177 -14.86 -19.59 -5.53
C GLU A 177 -14.35 -18.77 -4.34
N HIS A 178 -15.03 -18.86 -3.19
CA HIS A 178 -14.59 -18.20 -1.96
C HIS A 178 -13.36 -18.88 -1.38
N ARG A 179 -13.23 -20.20 -1.48
CA ARG A 179 -12.01 -20.93 -1.09
C ARG A 179 -10.81 -20.47 -1.92
N ALA A 180 -10.97 -20.34 -3.24
CA ALA A 180 -9.91 -19.87 -4.13
C ALA A 180 -9.43 -18.45 -3.77
N LEU A 181 -10.32 -17.61 -3.22
CA LEU A 181 -9.97 -16.29 -2.67
C LEU A 181 -9.34 -16.38 -1.26
N ALA A 182 -9.93 -17.16 -0.35
CA ALA A 182 -9.53 -17.24 1.05
C ALA A 182 -8.17 -17.94 1.24
N GLU A 183 -7.90 -19.01 0.50
CA GLU A 183 -6.71 -19.84 0.68
C GLU A 183 -5.40 -19.06 0.55
N PRO A 184 -5.14 -18.29 -0.53
CA PRO A 184 -3.90 -17.52 -0.63
C PRO A 184 -3.83 -16.39 0.41
N ILE A 185 -4.97 -15.77 0.76
CA ILE A 185 -5.00 -14.73 1.80
C ILE A 185 -4.70 -15.32 3.18
N ALA A 186 -5.31 -16.45 3.55
CA ALA A 186 -5.09 -17.12 4.83
C ALA A 186 -3.64 -17.62 4.95
N SER A 187 -3.08 -18.14 3.85
CA SER A 187 -1.67 -18.53 3.77
C SER A 187 -0.74 -17.35 4.02
N TRP A 188 -1.00 -16.19 3.40
CA TRP A 188 -0.22 -14.98 3.63
C TRP A 188 -0.40 -14.43 5.07
N LEU A 189 -1.63 -14.42 5.59
CA LEU A 189 -1.92 -13.99 6.97
C LEU A 189 -1.21 -14.86 8.02
N ALA A 190 -0.94 -16.13 7.71
CA ALA A 190 -0.17 -17.02 8.58
C ALA A 190 1.30 -16.56 8.78
N GLY A 191 1.79 -15.58 8.00
CA GLY A 191 3.09 -14.94 8.20
C GLY A 191 3.17 -14.00 9.41
N PHE A 192 2.04 -13.47 9.91
CA PHE A 192 2.01 -12.46 10.99
C PHE A 192 2.80 -12.83 12.25
N PRO A 193 2.71 -14.07 12.78
CA PRO A 193 3.51 -14.47 13.94
C PRO A 193 5.03 -14.40 13.69
N ALA A 194 5.50 -14.74 12.49
CA ALA A 194 6.92 -14.68 12.15
C ALA A 194 7.38 -13.23 12.02
N TRP A 195 6.64 -12.39 11.29
CA TRP A 195 6.93 -10.97 11.16
C TRP A 195 6.91 -10.23 12.49
N THR A 196 6.01 -10.61 13.41
CA THR A 196 5.95 -10.03 14.76
C THR A 196 7.21 -10.35 15.58
N ARG A 197 7.73 -11.58 15.49
CA ARG A 197 8.99 -11.95 16.15
C ARG A 197 10.17 -11.19 15.54
N GLN A 198 10.25 -11.14 14.22
CA GLN A 198 11.30 -10.41 13.52
C GLN A 198 11.29 -8.91 13.84
N ALA A 199 10.11 -8.29 13.91
CA ALA A 199 9.96 -6.90 14.30
C ALA A 199 10.54 -6.63 15.70
N LEU A 200 10.28 -7.53 16.65
CA LEU A 200 10.85 -7.43 18.00
C LEU A 200 12.38 -7.55 17.99
N GLU A 201 12.93 -8.49 17.22
CA GLU A 201 14.38 -8.70 17.07
C GLU A 201 15.08 -7.49 16.43
N GLU A 202 14.44 -6.85 15.46
CA GLU A 202 14.95 -5.66 14.76
C GLU A 202 14.64 -4.34 15.49
N GLY A 203 13.93 -4.37 16.63
CA GLY A 203 13.52 -3.18 17.37
C GLY A 203 12.50 -2.31 16.60
N ARG A 204 11.75 -2.89 15.67
CA ARG A 204 10.73 -2.24 14.86
C ARG A 204 9.32 -2.49 15.42
N PRO A 205 8.33 -1.64 15.11
CA PRO A 205 6.95 -1.90 15.50
C PRO A 205 6.41 -3.22 14.92
N ALA A 206 5.62 -3.92 15.74
CA ALA A 206 4.91 -5.11 15.30
C ALA A 206 3.96 -4.78 14.13
N PRO A 207 3.81 -5.67 13.13
CA PRO A 207 2.96 -5.41 11.98
C PRO A 207 1.48 -5.39 12.35
N ASP A 208 0.78 -4.41 11.79
CA ASP A 208 -0.66 -4.41 11.61
C ASP A 208 -0.99 -4.80 10.15
N LEU A 209 -2.26 -5.11 9.88
CA LEU A 209 -2.74 -5.42 8.55
C LEU A 209 -3.34 -4.16 7.92
N ILE A 210 -2.73 -3.64 6.87
CA ILE A 210 -3.34 -2.62 6.00
C ILE A 210 -3.99 -3.32 4.81
N ALA A 211 -5.21 -2.92 4.48
CA ALA A 211 -5.93 -3.39 3.31
C ALA A 211 -6.37 -2.22 2.43
N ALA A 212 -6.24 -2.42 1.12
CA ALA A 212 -6.81 -1.58 0.08
C ALA A 212 -7.67 -2.44 -0.84
N TYR A 213 -8.86 -1.95 -1.18
CA TYR A 213 -9.67 -2.47 -2.27
C TYR A 213 -9.84 -1.39 -3.32
N ARG A 214 -9.68 -1.73 -4.59
CA ARG A 214 -9.95 -0.84 -5.71
C ARG A 214 -10.86 -1.52 -6.72
N ALA A 215 -12.01 -0.91 -6.99
CA ALA A 215 -13.03 -1.40 -7.92
C ALA A 215 -12.68 -1.19 -9.40
#